data_AF-I7MDJ8-F1
#
_entry.id   AF-I7MDJ8-F1
#
_cell.length_a   1.000
_cell.length_b   1.000
_cell.length_c   1.000
_cell.angle_alpha   90.00
_cell.angle_beta   90.00
_cell.angle_gamma   90.00
#
_symmetry.space_group_name_H-M   'P 1'
#
loop_
_entity.id
_entity.type
_entity.pdbx_description
1 polymer ?
#
loop_
_entity_poly.entity_id
_entity_poly.type
_entity_poly.pdbx_seq_one_letter_code
_entity_poly.pdbx_strand_id
1 'polypeptide(L)'
;MQVNQKIILILVVIAFAYAAESQYDRKVDFKVVNNDELKKIFIKYNDQIPNFLSPYGIIPWGKAIEGQLQIANPPDACQKLQYDQNQNQFQRPFLLIQMDSQNNCSIEDKIYNAQNHGAQLVILISKDKNDGYSTLKNYQKLQMISIPVVQVGSDIGQTLTLFTKDSTPQKRPKLVASFPVQESTSNFLKMYVDVNSLESIKLLKLVTLYNQDHKFKYSIQINHYIPESILDDIEEDDTTEEAKQQRKEIQKEQELYCYGEGKYCDKDNPTSILEIIRQTCLYAKSYQSYVQYIDILESQYYHHIRAQASDTYKHLDVQPFNFTSYSQLIMEKLQVNIDEINSCIQNSFIDVKDAQGNSLPNYKLDNYFLKNHRTQFDLIEKHSQLPFVVLNNKEIPFKSQKYYNDVIKQLCEADNDTTSDICNNLYQTKKNNGKGLNTGQVILIVIGSLFGSLVLCCIFAQVYSKYQKRRYSAELERVDSLVQAYIELNTDKENQTNT
;
A
#
# COMPACT_ATOMS: atom_id res chain seq x y z
N MET A 1 34.07 16.04 34.83
CA MET A 1 33.77 15.42 33.51
C MET A 1 32.89 14.17 33.57
N GLN A 2 33.10 13.23 34.51
CA GLN A 2 32.33 11.97 34.56
C GLN A 2 30.82 12.12 34.87
N VAL A 3 30.40 13.18 35.58
CA VAL A 3 28.98 13.42 35.90
C VAL A 3 28.17 13.77 34.64
N ASN A 4 28.75 14.51 33.69
CA ASN A 4 28.06 14.90 32.46
C ASN A 4 27.83 13.71 31.51
N GLN A 5 28.75 12.72 31.47
CA GLN A 5 28.55 11.52 30.65
C GLN A 5 27.39 10.65 31.16
N LYS A 6 27.21 10.53 32.47
CA LYS A 6 26.08 9.76 33.05
C LYS A 6 24.74 10.44 32.79
N ILE A 7 24.68 11.77 32.87
CA ILE A 7 23.46 12.52 32.58
C ILE A 7 23.06 12.40 31.10
N ILE A 8 24.04 12.50 30.18
CA ILE A 8 23.78 12.32 28.74
C ILE A 8 23.29 10.90 28.45
N LEU A 9 23.89 9.86 29.04
CA LEU A 9 23.45 8.47 28.85
C LEU A 9 22.01 8.25 29.35
N ILE A 10 21.65 8.80 30.51
CA ILE A 10 20.28 8.68 31.06
C ILE A 10 19.27 9.39 30.17
N LEU A 11 19.59 10.61 29.69
CA LEU A 11 18.71 11.34 28.77
C LEU A 11 18.53 10.62 27.44
N VAL A 12 19.58 9.99 26.91
CA VAL A 12 19.51 9.17 25.69
C VAL A 12 18.62 7.95 25.93
N VAL A 13 18.77 7.23 27.05
CA VAL A 13 17.93 6.07 27.39
C VAL A 13 16.46 6.49 27.58
N ILE A 14 16.20 7.61 28.25
CA ILE A 14 14.83 8.14 28.42
C ILE A 14 14.24 8.54 27.06
N ALA A 15 15.02 9.20 26.19
CA ALA A 15 14.57 9.57 24.86
C ALA A 15 14.28 8.34 23.98
N PHE A 16 15.10 7.29 24.05
CA PHE A 16 14.84 6.02 23.36
C PHE A 16 13.62 5.28 23.95
N ALA A 17 13.42 5.32 25.27
CA ALA A 17 12.25 4.74 25.93
C ALA A 17 10.96 5.48 25.52
N TYR A 18 10.97 6.81 25.53
CA TYR A 18 9.84 7.64 25.07
C TYR A 18 9.56 7.44 23.57
N ALA A 19 10.61 7.36 22.74
CA ALA A 19 10.45 7.11 21.31
C ALA A 19 9.85 5.71 21.06
N ALA A 20 10.31 4.69 21.80
CA ALA A 20 9.74 3.35 21.75
C ALA A 20 8.27 3.35 22.21
N GLU A 21 7.95 3.97 23.33
CA GLU A 21 6.58 4.04 23.89
C GLU A 21 5.61 4.77 22.96
N SER A 22 6.05 5.85 22.29
CA SER A 22 5.26 6.56 21.29
C SER A 22 4.94 5.74 20.03
N GLN A 23 5.73 4.71 19.73
CA GLN A 23 5.43 3.77 18.63
C GLN A 23 4.38 2.72 19.02
N TYR A 24 4.21 2.43 20.31
CA TYR A 24 3.30 1.38 20.80
C TYR A 24 1.84 1.83 20.98
N ASP A 25 1.54 3.14 20.96
CA ASP A 25 0.17 3.64 21.15
C ASP A 25 -0.65 3.70 19.83
N ARG A 26 -0.15 3.06 18.77
CA ARG A 26 -0.77 3.09 17.44
C ARG A 26 -1.87 2.03 17.32
N LYS A 27 -3.11 2.43 17.56
CA LYS A 27 -4.30 1.58 17.45
C LYS A 27 -4.77 1.42 16.00
N VAL A 28 -5.17 0.21 15.63
CA VAL A 28 -5.94 -0.05 14.39
C VAL A 28 -7.42 0.18 14.68
N ASP A 29 -8.06 0.99 13.83
CA ASP A 29 -9.50 1.23 13.90
C ASP A 29 -10.25 0.18 13.08
N PHE A 30 -11.11 -0.60 13.73
CA PHE A 30 -11.93 -1.61 13.07
C PHE A 30 -13.37 -1.13 12.94
N LYS A 31 -13.86 -1.08 11.70
CA LYS A 31 -15.25 -0.77 11.39
C LYS A 31 -15.97 -1.99 10.83
N VAL A 32 -17.08 -2.37 11.47
CA VAL A 32 -17.95 -3.46 11.00
C VAL A 32 -18.83 -2.97 9.84
N VAL A 33 -18.80 -3.68 8.72
CA VAL A 33 -19.54 -3.31 7.48
C VAL A 33 -20.93 -3.93 7.45
N ASN A 34 -21.05 -5.24 7.72
CA ASN A 34 -22.29 -6.01 7.52
C ASN A 34 -22.61 -6.93 8.73
N ASN A 35 -22.82 -6.34 9.90
CA ASN A 35 -23.42 -7.01 11.06
C ASN A 35 -23.80 -5.95 12.11
N ASP A 36 -25.08 -5.62 12.26
CA ASP A 36 -25.51 -4.50 13.11
C ASP A 36 -25.31 -4.76 14.61
N GLU A 37 -25.39 -6.02 15.04
CA GLU A 37 -25.14 -6.39 16.44
C GLU A 37 -23.66 -6.26 16.78
N LEU A 38 -22.79 -6.82 15.95
CA LEU A 38 -21.35 -6.68 16.11
C LEU A 38 -20.92 -5.21 16.01
N LYS A 39 -21.56 -4.41 15.15
CA LYS A 39 -21.31 -2.98 15.04
C LYS A 39 -21.65 -2.24 16.34
N LYS A 40 -22.76 -2.56 17.00
CA LYS A 40 -23.12 -1.98 18.32
C LYS A 40 -22.08 -2.34 19.39
N ILE A 41 -21.60 -3.59 19.36
CA ILE A 41 -20.55 -4.06 20.26
C ILE A 41 -19.25 -3.27 20.03
N PHE A 42 -18.80 -3.15 18.77
CA PHE A 42 -17.58 -2.42 18.43
C PHE A 42 -17.65 -0.94 18.80
N ILE A 43 -18.79 -0.27 18.60
CA ILE A 43 -18.98 1.13 19.03
C ILE A 43 -18.82 1.26 20.56
N LYS A 44 -19.36 0.31 21.32
CA LYS A 44 -19.23 0.31 22.80
C LYS A 44 -17.78 0.13 23.24
N TYR A 45 -17.00 -0.66 22.52
CA TYR A 45 -15.63 -1.00 22.88
C TYR A 45 -14.57 -0.18 22.17
N ASN A 46 -14.90 0.72 21.23
CA ASN A 46 -13.93 1.36 20.33
C ASN A 46 -12.73 2.00 21.04
N ASP A 47 -12.97 2.62 22.20
CA ASP A 47 -11.91 3.24 23.01
C ASP A 47 -11.15 2.26 23.91
N GLN A 48 -11.76 1.11 24.19
CA GLN A 48 -11.30 0.07 25.12
C GLN A 48 -10.69 -1.15 24.44
N ILE A 49 -10.79 -1.29 23.12
CA ILE A 49 -10.14 -2.40 22.44
C ILE A 49 -8.63 -2.17 22.53
N PRO A 50 -7.88 -3.03 23.24
CA PRO A 50 -6.44 -3.07 23.12
C PRO A 50 -6.15 -3.72 21.76
N ASN A 51 -6.26 -2.95 20.68
CA ASN A 51 -5.83 -3.34 19.35
C ASN A 51 -4.38 -2.91 19.22
N PHE A 52 -3.49 -3.81 19.57
CA PHE A 52 -2.08 -3.56 19.39
C PHE A 52 -1.69 -3.97 17.98
N LEU A 53 -1.25 -2.98 17.21
CA LEU A 53 -0.65 -3.22 15.92
C LEU A 53 0.63 -4.02 16.13
N SER A 54 0.69 -5.24 15.59
CA SER A 54 1.86 -6.06 15.84
C SER A 54 3.09 -5.51 15.13
N PRO A 55 4.32 -5.64 15.68
CA PRO A 55 5.55 -5.40 14.92
C PRO A 55 5.77 -6.43 13.79
N TYR A 56 4.84 -7.38 13.62
CA TYR A 56 4.88 -8.38 12.56
C TYR A 56 4.26 -7.87 11.26
N GLY A 57 4.94 -8.18 10.16
CA GLY A 57 4.45 -7.95 8.81
C GLY A 57 4.49 -6.49 8.37
N ILE A 58 4.06 -6.27 7.12
CA ILE A 58 4.06 -4.93 6.53
C ILE A 58 2.75 -4.25 6.92
N ILE A 59 2.86 -3.20 7.75
CA ILE A 59 1.73 -2.38 8.13
C ILE A 59 1.40 -1.41 6.98
N PRO A 60 0.18 -1.45 6.42
CA PRO A 60 -0.19 -0.56 5.34
C PRO A 60 -0.62 0.81 5.90
N TRP A 61 0.30 1.56 6.52
CA TRP A 61 0.03 2.85 7.16
C TRP A 61 -0.83 3.79 6.32
N GLY A 62 -1.81 4.45 6.94
CA GLY A 62 -2.75 5.35 6.28
C GLY A 62 -3.76 4.69 5.34
N LYS A 63 -3.72 3.36 5.17
CA LYS A 63 -4.71 2.64 4.36
C LYS A 63 -5.82 2.06 5.22
N ALA A 64 -6.95 1.87 4.57
CA ALA A 64 -7.99 0.98 5.04
C ALA A 64 -8.02 -0.26 4.15
N ILE A 65 -7.99 -1.44 4.76
CA ILE A 65 -8.23 -2.70 4.05
C ILE A 65 -9.57 -3.26 4.49
N GLU A 66 -10.32 -3.85 3.57
CA GLU A 66 -11.62 -4.48 3.86
C GLU A 66 -11.50 -5.98 3.62
N GLY A 67 -11.93 -6.77 4.59
CA GLY A 67 -11.91 -8.22 4.50
C GLY A 67 -13.02 -8.88 5.28
N GLN A 68 -13.42 -10.07 4.81
CA GLN A 68 -14.36 -10.90 5.51
C GLN A 68 -13.63 -11.70 6.59
N LEU A 69 -14.20 -11.76 7.79
CA LEU A 69 -13.67 -12.56 8.89
C LEU A 69 -13.81 -14.05 8.60
N GLN A 70 -12.75 -14.77 8.95
CA GLN A 70 -12.70 -16.23 8.90
C GLN A 70 -11.89 -16.74 10.07
N ILE A 71 -12.35 -17.85 10.67
CA ILE A 71 -11.59 -18.55 11.70
C ILE A 71 -10.59 -19.47 10.99
N ALA A 72 -9.34 -19.46 11.41
CA ALA A 72 -8.34 -20.40 10.92
C ALA A 72 -8.79 -21.85 11.16
N ASN A 73 -8.45 -22.76 10.24
CA ASN A 73 -8.68 -24.18 10.40
C ASN A 73 -7.40 -24.97 10.06
N PRO A 74 -6.64 -25.47 11.05
CA PRO A 74 -6.96 -25.44 12.48
C PRO A 74 -6.91 -24.01 13.10
N PRO A 75 -7.63 -23.74 14.21
CA PRO A 75 -7.72 -22.41 14.84
C PRO A 75 -6.39 -21.80 15.29
N ASP A 76 -5.39 -22.64 15.55
CA ASP A 76 -4.06 -22.23 15.96
C ASP A 76 -3.13 -21.93 14.77
N ALA A 77 -3.53 -22.24 13.53
CA ALA A 77 -2.75 -22.12 12.30
C ALA A 77 -1.34 -22.75 12.35
N CYS A 78 -1.10 -23.72 13.23
CA CYS A 78 0.21 -24.38 13.30
C CYS A 78 0.45 -25.41 12.19
N GLN A 79 -0.62 -25.83 11.52
CA GLN A 79 -0.57 -26.72 10.37
C GLN A 79 -1.08 -25.99 9.12
N LYS A 80 -0.87 -26.61 7.96
CA LYS A 80 -1.37 -26.08 6.68
C LYS A 80 -2.87 -25.86 6.77
N LEU A 81 -3.29 -24.62 6.54
CA LEU A 81 -4.70 -24.22 6.64
C LEU A 81 -5.54 -24.87 5.53
N GLN A 82 -6.71 -25.36 5.91
CA GLN A 82 -7.65 -26.02 4.99
C GLN A 82 -8.56 -24.98 4.32
N TYR A 83 -8.73 -25.07 3.00
CA TYR A 83 -9.68 -24.24 2.27
C TYR A 83 -11.11 -24.67 2.55
N ASP A 84 -11.97 -23.71 2.87
CA ASP A 84 -13.41 -23.91 2.86
C ASP A 84 -13.84 -24.06 1.38
N GLN A 85 -14.12 -25.29 0.94
CA GLN A 85 -14.43 -25.59 -0.46
C GLN A 85 -15.62 -24.81 -1.03
N ASN A 86 -16.44 -24.20 -0.15
CA ASN A 86 -17.59 -23.40 -0.52
C ASN A 86 -17.29 -21.90 -0.64
N GLN A 87 -16.06 -21.46 -0.42
CA GLN A 87 -15.67 -20.06 -0.59
C GLN A 87 -15.16 -19.80 -2.01
N ASN A 88 -15.69 -18.75 -2.64
CA ASN A 88 -15.10 -18.20 -3.85
C ASN A 88 -13.65 -17.81 -3.57
N GLN A 89 -12.70 -18.44 -4.27
CA GLN A 89 -11.25 -18.25 -4.14
C GLN A 89 -10.77 -16.80 -4.29
N PHE A 90 -11.64 -15.87 -4.67
CA PHE A 90 -11.32 -14.47 -4.94
C PHE A 90 -11.43 -13.54 -3.73
N GLN A 91 -11.97 -13.99 -2.60
CA GLN A 91 -12.06 -13.15 -1.39
C GLN A 91 -10.83 -13.36 -0.51
N ARG A 92 -10.05 -12.30 -0.29
CA ARG A 92 -8.91 -12.30 0.63
C ARG A 92 -9.44 -12.11 2.07
N PRO A 93 -9.42 -13.10 2.96
CA PRO A 93 -10.05 -12.98 4.27
C PRO A 93 -9.16 -12.24 5.28
N PHE A 94 -9.80 -11.78 6.36
CA PHE A 94 -9.14 -11.48 7.62
C PHE A 94 -9.21 -12.73 8.48
N LEU A 95 -8.05 -13.29 8.82
CA LEU A 95 -7.98 -14.59 9.48
C LEU A 95 -7.81 -14.42 11.00
N LEU A 96 -8.75 -14.97 11.76
CA LEU A 96 -8.73 -15.05 13.22
C LEU A 96 -7.93 -16.28 13.63
N ILE A 97 -6.87 -16.08 14.41
CA ILE A 97 -5.97 -17.14 14.90
C ILE A 97 -5.92 -17.09 16.42
N GLN A 98 -6.11 -18.24 17.06
CA GLN A 98 -5.98 -18.37 18.51
C GLN A 98 -4.51 -18.54 18.91
N MET A 99 -4.05 -17.70 19.84
CA MET A 99 -2.78 -17.91 20.52
C MET A 99 -3.01 -18.91 21.66
N ASP A 100 -2.84 -20.20 21.37
CA ASP A 100 -2.88 -21.22 22.41
C ASP A 100 -1.51 -21.36 23.10
N SER A 101 -1.54 -21.44 24.44
CA SER A 101 -0.39 -21.57 25.33
C SER A 101 0.30 -22.95 25.21
N GLN A 102 -0.35 -23.93 24.57
CA GLN A 102 0.23 -25.25 24.32
C GLN A 102 1.30 -25.26 23.21
N ASN A 103 1.59 -24.11 22.58
CA ASN A 103 2.81 -23.83 21.80
C ASN A 103 3.26 -24.91 20.78
N ASN A 104 2.33 -25.36 19.93
CA ASN A 104 2.68 -26.30 18.84
C ASN A 104 3.53 -25.68 17.71
N CYS A 105 3.63 -24.35 17.65
CA CYS A 105 4.45 -23.62 16.67
C CYS A 105 4.70 -22.15 17.08
N SER A 106 5.60 -21.46 16.39
CA SER A 106 5.91 -20.03 16.63
C SER A 106 4.82 -19.09 16.08
N ILE A 107 4.74 -17.84 16.55
CA ILE A 107 3.78 -16.85 16.02
C ILE A 107 4.06 -16.57 14.54
N GLU A 108 5.35 -16.53 14.18
CA GLU A 108 5.83 -16.36 12.83
C GLU A 108 5.28 -17.46 11.90
N ASP A 109 5.25 -18.72 12.36
CA ASP A 109 4.67 -19.85 11.60
C ASP A 109 3.17 -19.67 11.36
N LYS A 110 2.44 -19.24 12.39
CA LYS A 110 0.98 -19.01 12.29
C LYS A 110 0.67 -17.96 11.23
N ILE A 111 1.39 -16.85 11.26
CA ILE A 111 1.20 -15.74 10.31
C ILE A 111 1.62 -16.17 8.91
N TYR A 112 2.76 -16.85 8.77
CA TYR A 112 3.25 -17.34 7.48
C TYR A 112 2.27 -18.33 6.84
N ASN A 113 1.71 -19.26 7.61
CA ASN A 113 0.67 -20.18 7.13
C ASN A 113 -0.59 -19.44 6.70
N ALA A 114 -1.02 -18.42 7.44
CA ALA A 114 -2.16 -17.57 7.08
C ALA A 114 -1.94 -16.82 5.76
N GLN A 115 -0.75 -16.24 5.58
CA GLN A 115 -0.36 -15.57 4.35
C GLN A 115 -0.38 -16.52 3.15
N ASN A 116 0.20 -17.72 3.30
CA ASN A 116 0.19 -18.74 2.24
C ASN A 116 -1.22 -19.25 1.93
N HIS A 117 -2.16 -19.09 2.86
CA HIS A 117 -3.58 -19.36 2.66
C HIS A 117 -4.33 -18.19 1.99
N GLY A 118 -3.65 -17.09 1.68
CA GLY A 118 -4.23 -15.93 0.99
C GLY A 118 -4.92 -14.92 1.92
N ALA A 119 -4.68 -15.00 3.24
CA ALA A 119 -5.13 -13.95 4.16
C ALA A 119 -4.49 -12.61 3.80
N GLN A 120 -5.22 -11.51 3.99
CA GLN A 120 -4.70 -10.14 3.81
C GLN A 120 -4.48 -9.39 5.13
N LEU A 121 -5.00 -9.93 6.24
CA LEU A 121 -4.80 -9.45 7.60
C LEU A 121 -4.89 -10.66 8.53
N VAL A 122 -4.00 -10.74 9.50
CA VAL A 122 -4.11 -11.70 10.61
C VAL A 122 -4.56 -10.98 11.86
N ILE A 123 -5.57 -11.53 12.53
CA ILE A 123 -6.03 -11.08 13.85
C ILE A 123 -5.66 -12.18 14.85
N LEU A 124 -4.64 -11.93 15.68
CA LEU A 124 -4.20 -12.81 16.74
C LEU A 124 -5.03 -12.59 18.00
N ILE A 125 -5.63 -13.65 18.52
CA ILE A 125 -6.45 -13.61 19.73
C ILE A 125 -5.56 -14.00 20.91
N SER A 126 -5.22 -13.02 21.74
CA SER A 126 -4.42 -13.21 22.96
C SER A 126 -5.29 -13.74 24.09
N LYS A 127 -4.79 -14.72 24.87
CA LYS A 127 -5.46 -15.17 26.10
C LYS A 127 -5.35 -14.12 27.20
N ASP A 128 -4.15 -13.55 27.37
CA ASP A 128 -3.91 -12.53 28.38
C ASP A 128 -3.99 -11.13 27.79
N LYS A 129 -4.68 -10.22 28.51
CA LYS A 129 -4.80 -8.80 28.16
C LYS A 129 -3.46 -8.06 28.22
N ASN A 130 -2.50 -8.62 28.95
CA ASN A 130 -1.19 -8.03 29.24
C ASN A 130 -0.02 -8.83 28.64
N ASP A 131 -0.30 -9.87 27.83
CA ASP A 131 0.75 -10.55 27.07
C ASP A 131 1.25 -9.57 26.00
N GLY A 132 2.23 -8.75 26.39
CA GLY A 132 3.06 -8.00 25.48
C GLY A 132 3.71 -8.95 24.49
N TYR A 133 4.17 -8.41 23.36
CA TYR A 133 4.74 -9.21 22.27
C TYR A 133 5.74 -10.23 22.80
N SER A 134 5.43 -11.52 22.64
CA SER A 134 6.37 -12.59 22.97
C SER A 134 7.66 -12.35 22.18
N THR A 135 8.80 -12.37 22.86
CA THR A 135 10.12 -12.16 22.25
C THR A 135 10.30 -13.05 21.02
N LEU A 136 10.68 -12.42 19.91
CA LEU A 136 10.92 -13.03 18.61
C LEU A 136 11.87 -14.22 18.72
N LYS A 137 11.54 -15.32 18.05
CA LYS A 137 12.41 -16.50 18.01
C LYS A 137 12.97 -16.78 16.62
N ASN A 138 12.35 -16.29 15.54
CA ASN A 138 12.80 -16.58 14.18
C ASN A 138 12.80 -15.36 13.24
N TYR A 139 13.92 -14.63 13.21
CA TYR A 139 14.10 -13.44 12.38
C TYR A 139 14.02 -13.69 10.86
N GLN A 140 14.38 -14.88 10.38
CA GLN A 140 14.33 -15.19 8.94
C GLN A 140 12.89 -15.25 8.42
N LYS A 141 11.99 -15.90 9.17
CA LYS A 141 10.57 -15.99 8.79
C LYS A 141 9.85 -14.65 8.87
N LEU A 142 10.25 -13.76 9.79
CA LEU A 142 9.69 -12.41 9.86
C LEU A 142 9.82 -11.64 8.56
N GLN A 143 10.94 -11.80 7.86
CA GLN A 143 11.19 -11.13 6.58
C GLN A 143 10.27 -11.63 5.47
N MET A 144 9.70 -12.83 5.62
CA MET A 144 8.78 -13.41 4.65
C MET A 144 7.31 -13.00 4.89
N ILE A 145 7.01 -12.37 6.03
CA ILE A 145 5.66 -11.93 6.37
C ILE A 145 5.41 -10.54 5.77
N SER A 146 4.46 -10.47 4.84
CA SER A 146 4.09 -9.26 4.08
C SER A 146 2.68 -8.75 4.37
N ILE A 147 1.92 -9.45 5.21
CA ILE A 147 0.56 -9.06 5.59
C ILE A 147 0.53 -8.44 6.99
N PRO A 148 -0.33 -7.44 7.25
CA PRO A 148 -0.46 -6.85 8.57
C PRO A 148 -0.98 -7.85 9.59
N VAL A 149 -0.57 -7.66 10.83
CA VAL A 149 -0.98 -8.47 11.98
C VAL A 149 -1.46 -7.57 13.09
N VAL A 150 -2.64 -7.87 13.64
CA VAL A 150 -3.24 -7.15 14.75
C VAL A 150 -3.50 -8.12 15.88
N GLN A 151 -3.09 -7.79 17.10
CA GLN A 151 -3.40 -8.57 18.28
C GLN A 151 -4.61 -7.95 18.98
N VAL A 152 -5.55 -8.81 19.38
CA VAL A 152 -6.76 -8.44 20.13
C VAL A 152 -6.86 -9.26 21.39
N GLY A 153 -7.43 -8.67 22.44
CA GLY A 153 -7.70 -9.38 23.70
C GLY A 153 -8.76 -10.48 23.55
N SER A 154 -8.74 -11.44 24.49
CA SER A 154 -9.60 -12.62 24.47
C SER A 154 -11.09 -12.29 24.33
N ASP A 155 -11.61 -11.31 25.09
CA ASP A 155 -13.03 -10.93 25.08
C ASP A 155 -13.53 -10.57 23.67
N ILE A 156 -12.72 -9.82 22.93
CA ILE A 156 -13.03 -9.34 21.58
C ILE A 156 -12.80 -10.45 20.56
N GLY A 157 -11.68 -11.17 20.68
CA GLY A 157 -11.39 -12.31 19.82
C GLY A 157 -12.46 -13.40 19.91
N GLN A 158 -12.97 -13.71 21.10
CA GLN A 158 -14.08 -14.64 21.31
C GLN A 158 -15.37 -14.11 20.69
N THR A 159 -15.68 -12.81 20.86
CA THR A 159 -16.84 -12.19 20.22
C THR A 159 -16.76 -12.31 18.70
N LEU A 160 -15.62 -11.94 18.10
CA LEU A 160 -15.38 -12.09 16.66
C LEU A 160 -15.53 -13.54 16.20
N THR A 161 -15.03 -14.49 17.00
CA THR A 161 -15.13 -15.93 16.74
C THR A 161 -16.59 -16.40 16.74
N LEU A 162 -17.39 -16.01 17.74
CA LEU A 162 -18.81 -16.38 17.85
C LEU A 162 -19.61 -15.92 16.62
N PHE A 163 -19.55 -14.64 16.29
CA PHE A 163 -20.27 -14.09 15.12
C PHE A 163 -19.79 -14.69 13.78
N THR A 164 -18.53 -15.12 13.71
CA THR A 164 -18.00 -15.76 12.50
C THR A 164 -18.42 -17.23 12.40
N LYS A 165 -18.47 -17.96 13.52
CA LYS A 165 -18.84 -19.38 13.58
C LYS A 165 -20.30 -19.63 13.27
N ASP A 166 -21.19 -18.76 13.75
CA ASP A 166 -22.64 -18.90 13.59
C ASP A 166 -23.15 -18.42 12.22
N SER A 167 -22.26 -17.92 11.37
CA SER A 167 -22.59 -17.34 10.07
C SER A 167 -22.22 -18.26 8.92
N THR A 168 -23.10 -18.35 7.91
CA THR A 168 -22.73 -18.95 6.62
C THR A 168 -21.60 -18.13 5.97
N PRO A 169 -20.77 -18.71 5.07
CA PRO A 169 -19.68 -17.98 4.43
C PRO A 169 -20.08 -16.63 3.82
N GLN A 170 -21.29 -16.51 3.26
CA GLN A 170 -21.78 -15.25 2.68
C GLN A 170 -22.23 -14.21 3.73
N LYS A 171 -22.56 -14.66 4.94
CA LYS A 171 -23.03 -13.83 6.06
C LYS A 171 -21.96 -13.52 7.10
N ARG A 172 -20.75 -14.11 6.99
CA ARG A 172 -19.66 -13.82 7.93
C ARG A 172 -19.39 -12.30 7.97
N PRO A 173 -19.09 -11.74 9.16
CA PRO A 173 -18.88 -10.31 9.28
C PRO A 173 -17.69 -9.84 8.42
N LYS A 174 -17.85 -8.68 7.81
CA LYS A 174 -16.80 -7.96 7.10
C LYS A 174 -16.37 -6.78 7.94
N LEU A 175 -15.07 -6.62 8.04
CA LEU A 175 -14.44 -5.51 8.75
C LEU A 175 -13.65 -4.66 7.75
N VAL A 176 -13.58 -3.37 8.05
CA VAL A 176 -12.58 -2.46 7.51
C VAL A 176 -11.58 -2.18 8.62
N ALA A 177 -10.31 -2.49 8.39
CA ALA A 177 -9.21 -2.18 9.28
C ALA A 177 -8.50 -0.93 8.74
N SER A 178 -8.57 0.17 9.48
CA SER A 178 -7.92 1.44 9.16
C SER A 178 -6.64 1.59 9.97
N PHE A 179 -5.52 1.71 9.29
CA PHE A 179 -4.22 1.89 9.90
C PHE A 179 -3.93 3.38 10.04
N PRO A 180 -3.37 3.82 11.19
CA PRO A 180 -3.07 5.23 11.38
C PRO A 180 -2.06 5.70 10.33
N VAL A 181 -2.10 6.98 9.99
CA VAL A 181 -1.07 7.56 9.13
C VAL A 181 0.20 7.67 9.97
N GLN A 182 1.29 7.04 9.52
CA GLN A 182 2.59 7.35 10.10
C GLN A 182 2.99 8.73 9.59
N GLU A 183 2.88 9.73 10.45
CA GLU A 183 3.50 11.03 10.20
C GLU A 183 5.01 10.79 10.10
N SER A 184 5.51 10.81 8.87
CA SER A 184 6.93 10.72 8.60
C SER A 184 7.51 12.12 8.67
N THR A 185 8.50 12.32 9.52
CA THR A 185 9.27 13.57 9.57
C THR A 185 10.09 13.78 8.31
N SER A 186 10.27 12.74 7.50
CA SER A 186 11.02 12.76 6.27
C SER A 186 10.08 12.59 5.08
N ASN A 187 10.03 13.58 4.20
CA ASN A 187 9.32 13.51 2.92
C ASN A 187 10.32 13.03 1.86
N PHE A 188 10.54 11.71 1.75
CA PHE A 188 11.26 11.16 0.62
C PHE A 188 10.50 10.03 -0.06
N LEU A 189 10.73 9.93 -1.37
CA LEU A 189 10.29 8.87 -2.22
C LEU A 189 11.52 8.14 -2.75
N LYS A 190 11.84 6.98 -2.20
CA LYS A 190 12.90 6.11 -2.72
C LYS A 190 12.32 5.18 -3.76
N MET A 191 12.94 5.09 -4.92
CA MET A 191 12.56 4.15 -5.98
C MET A 191 13.70 3.17 -6.20
N TYR A 192 13.34 1.91 -6.32
CA TYR A 192 14.28 0.84 -6.64
C TYR A 192 13.89 0.25 -7.98
N VAL A 193 14.79 0.40 -8.95
CA VAL A 193 14.48 0.28 -10.37
C VAL A 193 15.56 -0.52 -11.07
N ASP A 194 15.16 -1.36 -12.02
CA ASP A 194 16.08 -2.07 -12.90
C ASP A 194 16.11 -1.38 -14.27
N VAL A 195 17.29 -0.96 -14.75
CA VAL A 195 17.42 -0.29 -16.06
C VAL A 195 17.03 -1.19 -17.23
N ASN A 196 17.10 -2.51 -17.06
CA ASN A 196 16.71 -3.51 -18.05
C ASN A 196 15.19 -3.80 -18.01
N SER A 197 14.45 -3.23 -17.06
CA SER A 197 13.03 -3.49 -16.87
C SER A 197 12.16 -2.36 -17.46
N LEU A 198 11.29 -2.70 -18.42
CA LEU A 198 10.33 -1.74 -18.97
C LEU A 198 9.39 -1.17 -17.88
N GLU A 199 9.04 -2.00 -16.91
CA GLU A 199 8.18 -1.66 -15.76
C GLU A 199 8.87 -0.64 -14.86
N SER A 200 10.17 -0.77 -14.65
CA SER A 200 11.00 0.20 -13.93
C SER A 200 11.06 1.53 -14.67
N ILE A 201 11.29 1.52 -15.99
CA ILE A 201 11.29 2.73 -16.82
C ILE A 201 9.92 3.43 -16.78
N LYS A 202 8.82 2.67 -16.88
CA LYS A 202 7.45 3.19 -16.75
C LYS A 202 7.20 3.84 -15.40
N LEU A 203 7.65 3.21 -14.31
CA LEU A 203 7.53 3.77 -12.97
C LEU A 203 8.32 5.06 -12.82
N LEU A 204 9.56 5.12 -13.32
CA LEU A 204 10.39 6.32 -13.32
C LEU A 204 9.71 7.46 -14.06
N LYS A 205 9.22 7.22 -15.29
CA LYS A 205 8.49 8.22 -16.07
C LYS A 205 7.26 8.72 -15.32
N LEU A 206 6.49 7.81 -14.74
CA LEU A 206 5.30 8.19 -13.99
C LEU A 206 5.62 9.14 -12.84
N VAL A 207 6.56 8.74 -11.99
CA VAL A 207 6.90 9.52 -10.79
C VAL A 207 7.52 10.86 -11.18
N THR A 208 8.31 10.89 -12.25
CA THR A 208 8.90 12.12 -12.76
C THR A 208 7.87 13.07 -13.36
N LEU A 209 6.90 12.58 -14.13
CA LEU A 209 5.76 13.37 -14.61
C LEU A 209 4.93 13.92 -13.45
N TYR A 210 4.60 13.06 -12.47
CA TYR A 210 3.88 13.49 -11.27
C TYR A 210 4.62 14.62 -10.54
N ASN A 211 5.95 14.51 -10.41
CA ASN A 211 6.78 15.52 -9.76
C ASN A 211 6.82 16.86 -10.51
N GLN A 212 6.90 16.82 -11.84
CA GLN A 212 6.93 18.02 -12.68
C GLN A 212 5.65 18.86 -12.53
N ASP A 213 4.49 18.19 -12.51
CA ASP A 213 3.20 18.85 -12.49
C ASP A 213 2.84 19.43 -11.10
N HIS A 214 3.35 18.84 -10.01
CA HIS A 214 2.81 19.08 -8.66
C HIS A 214 3.78 19.71 -7.66
N LYS A 215 5.02 20.04 -8.06
CA LYS A 215 6.08 20.54 -7.15
C LYS A 215 6.16 19.66 -5.90
N PHE A 216 6.34 18.37 -6.13
CA PHE A 216 6.24 17.32 -5.12
C PHE A 216 7.02 17.70 -3.86
N LYS A 217 6.39 17.55 -2.69
CA LYS A 217 7.01 17.90 -1.40
C LYS A 217 8.10 16.92 -0.98
N TYR A 218 8.31 15.85 -1.74
CA TYR A 218 9.24 14.79 -1.41
C TYR A 218 10.54 14.89 -2.21
N SER A 219 11.67 14.68 -1.53
CA SER A 219 12.93 14.41 -2.21
C SER A 219 12.86 13.02 -2.86
N ILE A 220 12.95 12.97 -4.18
CA ILE A 220 12.98 11.70 -4.92
C ILE A 220 14.41 11.16 -4.88
N GLN A 221 14.56 9.89 -4.52
CA GLN A 221 15.83 9.16 -4.57
C GLN A 221 15.66 7.96 -5.50
N ILE A 222 16.53 7.85 -6.49
CA ILE A 222 16.50 6.76 -7.47
C ILE A 222 17.68 5.86 -7.19
N ASN A 223 17.39 4.61 -6.87
CA ASN A 223 18.37 3.58 -6.61
C ASN A 223 18.24 2.50 -7.68
N HIS A 224 19.27 2.34 -8.49
CA HIS A 224 19.28 1.32 -9.52
C HIS A 224 19.66 -0.05 -8.95
N TYR A 225 19.00 -1.08 -9.43
CA TYR A 225 19.40 -2.46 -9.25
C TYR A 225 20.63 -2.72 -10.11
N ILE A 226 21.65 -3.32 -9.49
CA ILE A 226 22.84 -3.76 -10.17
C ILE A 226 22.83 -5.28 -10.09
N PRO A 227 22.74 -6.01 -11.22
CA PRO A 227 22.84 -7.46 -11.18
C PRO A 227 24.20 -7.86 -10.62
N GLU A 228 24.20 -8.64 -9.54
CA GLU A 228 25.40 -9.30 -9.03
C GLU A 228 25.44 -10.68 -9.68
N SER A 229 26.31 -10.84 -10.67
CA SER A 229 26.91 -12.14 -10.92
C SER A 229 28.35 -12.03 -10.45
N ILE A 230 28.65 -12.69 -9.33
CA ILE A 230 30.04 -12.99 -9.02
C ILE A 230 30.45 -13.98 -10.10
N LEU A 231 31.28 -13.54 -11.04
CA LEU A 231 32.10 -14.48 -11.80
C LEU A 231 33.01 -15.10 -10.75
N ASP A 232 32.66 -16.31 -10.29
CA ASP A 232 33.41 -17.02 -9.25
C ASP A 232 34.90 -16.90 -9.56
N ASP A 233 35.65 -16.27 -8.65
CA ASP A 233 37.09 -16.36 -8.67
C ASP A 233 37.40 -17.85 -8.52
N ILE A 234 37.94 -18.46 -9.58
CA ILE A 234 38.37 -19.85 -9.51
C ILE A 234 39.52 -19.89 -8.48
N GLU A 235 39.23 -20.38 -7.27
CA GLU A 235 40.23 -20.69 -6.24
C GLU A 235 41.06 -21.94 -6.58
N GLU A 236 41.17 -22.34 -7.85
CA GLU A 236 41.96 -23.50 -8.25
C GLU A 236 43.43 -23.14 -8.38
N ASP A 237 44.25 -23.99 -7.76
CA ASP A 237 45.70 -23.96 -7.82
C ASP A 237 46.17 -23.94 -9.29
N ASP A 238 46.89 -22.88 -9.69
CA ASP A 238 47.36 -22.50 -11.05
C ASP A 238 48.31 -23.54 -11.73
N THR A 239 48.26 -24.78 -11.27
CA THR A 239 49.21 -25.85 -11.58
C THR A 239 48.96 -26.55 -12.91
N THR A 240 47.74 -26.46 -13.47
CA THR A 240 47.39 -27.09 -14.76
C THR A 240 47.26 -26.05 -15.89
N GLU A 241 47.61 -26.43 -17.12
CA GLU A 241 47.41 -25.57 -18.30
C GLU A 241 45.92 -25.31 -18.58
N GLU A 242 45.04 -26.24 -18.18
CA GLU A 242 43.59 -26.09 -18.27
C GLU A 242 43.09 -24.96 -17.35
N ALA A 243 43.54 -24.91 -16.09
CA ALA A 243 43.21 -23.84 -15.16
C ALA A 243 43.68 -22.46 -15.68
N LYS A 244 44.89 -22.40 -16.26
CA LYS A 244 45.40 -21.16 -16.89
C LYS A 244 44.55 -20.70 -18.07
N GLN A 245 44.07 -21.63 -18.89
CA GLN A 245 43.20 -21.31 -20.02
C GLN A 245 41.83 -20.84 -19.56
N GLN A 246 41.22 -21.53 -18.59
CA GLN A 246 39.94 -21.13 -17.99
C GLN A 246 40.02 -19.75 -17.34
N ARG A 247 41.13 -19.43 -16.66
CA ARG A 247 41.37 -18.11 -16.08
C ARG A 247 41.47 -17.00 -17.14
N LYS A 248 42.12 -17.27 -18.27
CA LYS A 248 42.15 -16.30 -19.39
C LYS A 248 40.76 -16.05 -19.96
N GLU A 249 39.93 -17.08 -20.04
CA GLU A 249 38.54 -16.97 -20.50
C GLU A 249 37.69 -16.15 -19.52
N ILE A 250 37.78 -16.43 -18.21
CA ILE A 250 37.12 -15.62 -17.18
C ILE A 250 37.62 -14.18 -17.19
N GLN A 251 38.92 -13.93 -17.30
CA GLN A 251 39.45 -12.58 -17.37
C GLN A 251 38.90 -11.84 -18.60
N LYS A 252 38.80 -12.52 -19.75
CA LYS A 252 38.20 -11.95 -20.96
C LYS A 252 36.71 -11.67 -20.78
N GLU A 253 35.98 -12.53 -20.07
CA GLU A 253 34.59 -12.27 -19.70
C GLU A 253 34.49 -11.06 -18.74
N GLN A 254 35.32 -10.99 -17.70
CA GLN A 254 35.36 -9.85 -16.78
C GLN A 254 35.66 -8.54 -17.50
N GLU A 255 36.59 -8.55 -18.45
CA GLU A 255 36.94 -7.41 -19.30
C GLU A 255 35.76 -6.92 -20.13
N LEU A 256 34.87 -7.82 -20.54
CA LEU A 256 33.77 -7.52 -21.45
C LEU A 256 32.47 -7.18 -20.71
N TYR A 257 32.21 -7.83 -19.58
CA TYR A 257 30.92 -7.83 -18.90
C TYR A 257 30.90 -7.15 -17.54
N CYS A 258 32.06 -6.79 -16.97
CA CYS A 258 32.15 -6.39 -15.58
C CYS A 258 32.77 -5.00 -15.33
N TYR A 259 32.40 -4.43 -14.18
CA TYR A 259 32.89 -3.16 -13.65
C TYR A 259 33.15 -3.28 -12.14
N GLY A 260 33.87 -2.31 -11.55
CA GLY A 260 34.01 -2.23 -10.09
C GLY A 260 34.83 -3.37 -9.49
N GLU A 261 36.05 -3.57 -10.00
CA GLU A 261 36.93 -4.70 -9.63
C GLU A 261 36.33 -6.08 -9.96
N GLY A 262 35.56 -6.18 -11.04
CA GLY A 262 34.92 -7.44 -11.46
C GLY A 262 33.71 -7.85 -10.62
N LYS A 263 33.25 -7.02 -9.68
CA LYS A 263 32.16 -7.35 -8.75
C LYS A 263 30.76 -7.17 -9.33
N TYR A 264 30.62 -6.29 -10.31
CA TYR A 264 29.35 -5.98 -10.93
C TYR A 264 29.40 -6.45 -12.38
N CYS A 265 28.62 -7.45 -12.71
CA CYS A 265 28.67 -8.13 -14.00
C CYS A 265 27.27 -8.41 -14.53
N ASP A 266 27.03 -8.08 -15.80
CA ASP A 266 25.79 -8.42 -16.52
C ASP A 266 26.16 -9.13 -17.83
N LYS A 267 26.08 -10.47 -17.81
CA LYS A 267 26.41 -11.29 -18.98
C LYS A 267 25.37 -11.12 -20.09
N ASP A 268 24.11 -10.90 -19.72
CA ASP A 268 23.00 -10.79 -20.66
C ASP A 268 23.01 -9.42 -21.35
N ASN A 269 23.40 -8.38 -20.62
CA ASN A 269 23.54 -7.04 -21.16
C ASN A 269 24.73 -6.27 -20.55
N PRO A 270 25.95 -6.43 -21.08
CA PRO A 270 27.15 -5.71 -20.61
C PRO A 270 27.03 -4.18 -20.58
N THR A 271 26.10 -3.61 -21.34
CA THR A 271 25.90 -2.15 -21.40
C THR A 271 25.00 -1.62 -20.29
N SER A 272 24.31 -2.48 -19.53
CA SER A 272 23.38 -2.08 -18.47
C SER A 272 24.09 -1.38 -17.31
N ILE A 273 25.26 -1.87 -16.88
CA ILE A 273 26.02 -1.28 -15.77
C ILE A 273 26.51 0.11 -16.15
N LEU A 274 27.03 0.28 -17.36
CA LEU A 274 27.43 1.59 -17.87
C LEU A 274 26.22 2.53 -18.00
N GLU A 275 25.06 2.01 -18.37
CA GLU A 275 23.81 2.77 -18.40
C GLU A 275 23.35 3.21 -17.01
N ILE A 276 23.50 2.38 -15.97
CA ILE A 276 23.23 2.77 -14.57
C ILE A 276 24.11 3.96 -14.17
N ILE A 277 25.42 3.87 -14.44
CA ILE A 277 26.37 4.95 -14.13
C ILE A 277 25.99 6.22 -14.92
N ARG A 278 25.66 6.07 -16.21
CA ARG A 278 25.25 7.19 -17.08
C ARG A 278 23.98 7.87 -16.57
N GLN A 279 22.95 7.11 -16.24
CA GLN A 279 21.70 7.63 -15.67
C GLN A 279 21.94 8.34 -14.35
N THR A 280 22.81 7.80 -13.50
CA THR A 280 23.20 8.41 -12.21
C THR A 280 23.90 9.75 -12.43
N CYS A 281 24.86 9.80 -13.36
CA CYS A 281 25.53 11.04 -13.77
C CYS A 281 24.54 12.07 -14.34
N LEU A 282 23.65 11.65 -15.24
CA LEU A 282 22.67 12.53 -15.85
C LEU A 282 21.72 13.11 -14.79
N TYR A 283 21.22 12.29 -13.88
CA TYR A 283 20.37 12.71 -12.76
C TYR A 283 21.08 13.73 -11.86
N ALA A 284 22.35 13.49 -11.51
CA ALA A 284 23.15 14.38 -10.66
C ALA A 284 23.44 15.74 -11.33
N LYS A 285 23.57 15.76 -12.65
CA LYS A 285 23.85 16.99 -13.42
C LYS A 285 22.60 17.81 -13.72
N SER A 286 21.55 17.16 -14.21
CA SER A 286 20.32 17.82 -14.61
C SER A 286 19.14 16.87 -14.47
N TYR A 287 18.36 17.06 -13.39
CA TYR A 287 17.12 16.34 -13.19
C TYR A 287 16.16 16.48 -14.39
N GLN A 288 16.04 17.68 -14.96
CA GLN A 288 15.17 17.92 -16.11
C GLN A 288 15.60 17.12 -17.34
N SER A 289 16.90 17.11 -17.66
CA SER A 289 17.43 16.32 -18.77
C SER A 289 17.26 14.82 -18.53
N TYR A 290 17.42 14.37 -17.27
CA TYR A 290 17.15 12.99 -16.89
C TYR A 290 15.69 12.59 -17.13
N VAL A 291 14.71 13.43 -16.77
CA VAL A 291 13.29 13.12 -17.03
C VAL A 291 13.02 12.97 -18.52
N GLN A 292 13.50 13.91 -19.33
CA GLN A 292 13.34 13.86 -20.79
C GLN A 292 14.04 12.64 -21.39
N TYR A 293 15.19 12.26 -20.83
CA TYR A 293 15.94 11.08 -21.24
C TYR A 293 15.14 9.79 -20.99
N ILE A 294 14.55 9.64 -19.80
CA ILE A 294 13.72 8.47 -19.46
C ILE A 294 12.48 8.38 -20.37
N ASP A 295 11.84 9.51 -20.69
CA ASP A 295 10.69 9.54 -21.60
C ASP A 295 11.03 9.01 -23.00
N ILE A 296 12.15 9.47 -23.56
CA ILE A 296 12.62 9.01 -24.87
C ILE A 296 13.08 7.55 -24.78
N LEU A 297 13.80 7.16 -23.72
CA LEU A 297 14.29 5.80 -23.53
C LEU A 297 13.14 4.78 -23.47
N GLU A 298 12.04 5.08 -22.78
CA GLU A 298 10.86 4.21 -22.75
C GLU A 298 10.33 3.93 -24.15
N SER A 299 10.21 4.97 -24.98
CA SER A 299 9.69 4.83 -26.35
C SER A 299 10.57 3.89 -27.18
N GLN A 300 11.90 4.02 -27.08
CA GLN A 300 12.85 3.17 -27.80
C GLN A 300 12.82 1.73 -27.28
N TYR A 301 12.77 1.56 -25.96
CA TYR A 301 12.72 0.24 -25.34
C TYR A 301 11.44 -0.52 -25.72
N TYR A 302 10.30 0.17 -25.75
CA TYR A 302 9.03 -0.41 -26.21
C TYR A 302 9.10 -0.86 -27.68
N HIS A 303 9.71 -0.05 -28.56
CA HIS A 303 9.90 -0.43 -29.95
C HIS A 303 10.77 -1.68 -30.10
N HIS A 304 11.84 -1.80 -29.30
CA HIS A 304 12.72 -2.96 -29.31
C HIS A 304 12.01 -4.23 -28.83
N ILE A 305 11.32 -4.19 -27.68
CA ILE A 305 10.55 -5.35 -27.16
C ILE A 305 9.48 -5.77 -28.16
N ARG A 306 8.76 -4.82 -28.76
CA ARG A 306 7.71 -5.14 -29.74
C ARG A 306 8.28 -5.81 -30.98
N ALA A 307 9.47 -5.42 -31.41
CA ALA A 307 10.17 -6.09 -32.50
C ALA A 307 10.50 -7.55 -32.11
N GLN A 308 11.03 -7.80 -30.91
CA GLN A 308 11.32 -9.16 -30.44
C GLN A 308 10.07 -10.05 -30.29
N ALA A 309 8.96 -9.48 -29.80
CA ALA A 309 7.74 -10.24 -29.53
C ALA A 309 6.91 -10.56 -30.79
N SER A 310 7.15 -9.85 -31.89
CA SER A 310 6.36 -10.00 -33.12
C SER A 310 6.81 -11.22 -33.92
N ASP A 311 5.88 -12.13 -34.23
CA ASP A 311 6.14 -13.34 -35.03
C ASP A 311 6.83 -13.03 -36.37
N THR A 312 6.55 -11.86 -36.95
CA THR A 312 7.18 -11.36 -38.19
C THR A 312 8.69 -11.19 -38.09
N TYR A 313 9.22 -10.97 -36.88
CA TYR A 313 10.64 -10.68 -36.63
C TYR A 313 11.33 -11.78 -35.81
N LYS A 314 10.64 -12.87 -35.44
CA LYS A 314 11.23 -14.00 -34.71
C LYS A 314 12.41 -14.66 -35.42
N HIS A 315 12.52 -14.49 -36.74
CA HIS A 315 13.63 -15.00 -37.56
C HIS A 315 14.81 -14.03 -37.65
N LEU A 316 14.65 -12.79 -37.21
CA LEU A 316 15.74 -11.84 -37.12
C LEU A 316 16.42 -12.05 -35.77
N ASP A 317 17.71 -12.30 -35.81
CA ASP A 317 18.58 -12.38 -34.63
C ASP A 317 18.65 -10.98 -34.00
N VAL A 318 17.61 -10.61 -33.26
CA VAL A 318 17.50 -9.30 -32.63
C VAL A 318 18.53 -9.25 -31.52
N GLN A 319 19.65 -8.58 -31.83
CA GLN A 319 20.74 -8.35 -30.88
C GLN A 319 20.22 -7.71 -29.58
N PRO A 320 20.88 -7.96 -28.44
CA PRO A 320 20.55 -7.33 -27.16
C PRO A 320 20.44 -5.81 -27.30
N PHE A 321 19.57 -5.19 -26.49
CA PHE A 321 19.41 -3.74 -26.49
C PHE A 321 20.73 -3.06 -26.11
N ASN A 322 21.41 -2.47 -27.10
CA ASN A 322 22.68 -1.76 -26.89
C ASN A 322 22.40 -0.36 -26.35
N PHE A 323 22.42 -0.21 -25.03
CA PHE A 323 22.16 1.08 -24.38
C PHE A 323 23.11 2.15 -24.87
N THR A 324 24.41 1.88 -24.97
CA THR A 324 25.42 2.91 -25.29
C THR A 324 25.09 3.71 -26.55
N SER A 325 24.73 3.05 -27.65
CA SER A 325 24.38 3.72 -28.90
C SER A 325 23.11 4.55 -28.77
N TYR A 326 22.06 4.00 -28.14
CA TYR A 326 20.80 4.70 -27.97
C TYR A 326 20.92 5.88 -27.00
N SER A 327 21.58 5.68 -25.86
CA SER A 327 21.79 6.69 -24.84
C SER A 327 22.52 7.91 -25.41
N GLN A 328 23.54 7.69 -26.26
CA GLN A 328 24.24 8.78 -26.94
C GLN A 328 23.30 9.56 -27.87
N LEU A 329 22.54 8.88 -28.75
CA LEU A 329 21.58 9.53 -29.65
C LEU A 329 20.52 10.33 -28.89
N ILE A 330 20.04 9.81 -27.75
CA ILE A 330 19.09 10.50 -26.89
C ILE A 330 19.74 11.76 -26.29
N MET A 331 20.96 11.66 -25.76
CA MET A 331 21.69 12.80 -25.21
C MET A 331 21.97 13.89 -26.26
N GLU A 332 22.36 13.50 -27.48
CA GLU A 332 22.54 14.43 -28.61
C GLU A 332 21.24 15.15 -28.95
N LYS A 333 20.13 14.41 -29.04
CA LYS A 333 18.80 14.98 -29.30
C LYS A 333 18.36 15.95 -28.20
N LEU A 334 18.69 15.66 -26.96
CA LEU A 334 18.40 16.50 -25.80
C LEU A 334 19.42 17.63 -25.60
N GLN A 335 20.45 17.73 -26.45
CA GLN A 335 21.54 18.70 -26.33
C GLN A 335 22.24 18.63 -24.97
N VAL A 336 22.31 17.44 -24.37
CA VAL A 336 23.08 17.20 -23.15
C VAL A 336 24.56 17.26 -23.52
N ASN A 337 25.36 17.91 -22.68
CA ASN A 337 26.81 17.93 -22.85
C ASN A 337 27.39 16.53 -22.58
N ILE A 338 27.60 15.76 -23.65
CA ILE A 338 28.09 14.38 -23.58
C ILE A 338 29.47 14.31 -22.93
N ASP A 339 30.35 15.28 -23.18
CA ASP A 339 31.69 15.31 -22.59
C ASP A 339 31.63 15.47 -21.08
N GLU A 340 30.68 16.26 -20.57
CA GLU A 340 30.46 16.41 -19.13
C GLU A 340 29.93 15.11 -18.50
N ILE A 341 29.02 14.41 -19.16
CA ILE A 341 28.52 13.11 -18.69
C ILE A 341 29.62 12.06 -18.72
N ASN A 342 30.40 11.99 -19.81
CA ASN A 342 31.54 11.10 -19.91
C ASN A 342 32.60 11.41 -18.85
N SER A 343 32.87 12.68 -18.58
CA SER A 343 33.75 13.08 -17.47
C SER A 343 33.22 12.63 -16.12
N CYS A 344 31.90 12.75 -15.87
CA CYS A 344 31.28 12.22 -14.66
C CYS A 344 31.44 10.70 -14.53
N ILE A 345 31.23 9.95 -15.62
CA ILE A 345 31.42 8.49 -15.66
C ILE A 345 32.89 8.15 -15.33
N GLN A 346 33.86 8.78 -16.00
CA GLN A 346 35.28 8.52 -15.76
C GLN A 346 35.68 8.86 -14.33
N ASN A 347 35.26 10.02 -13.81
CA ASN A 347 35.55 10.44 -12.44
C ASN A 347 34.82 9.60 -11.38
N SER A 348 33.89 8.72 -11.80
CA SER A 348 33.23 7.78 -10.89
C SER A 348 34.07 6.56 -10.54
N PHE A 349 35.10 6.28 -11.34
CA PHE A 349 36.09 5.27 -11.05
C PHE A 349 37.20 5.87 -10.19
N ILE A 350 37.59 5.14 -9.14
CA ILE A 350 38.72 5.54 -8.29
C ILE A 350 39.99 5.25 -9.08
N ASP A 351 40.71 6.29 -9.50
CA ASP A 351 41.92 6.14 -10.30
C ASP A 351 43.00 5.40 -9.49
N VAL A 352 43.23 4.15 -9.85
CA VAL A 352 44.32 3.33 -9.34
C VAL A 352 45.27 3.10 -10.50
N LYS A 353 46.50 3.60 -10.34
CA LYS A 353 47.57 3.36 -11.30
C LYS A 353 48.28 2.06 -10.94
N ASP A 354 48.68 1.30 -11.95
CA ASP A 354 49.56 0.15 -11.76
C ASP A 354 50.94 0.58 -11.23
N ALA A 355 51.80 -0.39 -10.91
CA ALA A 355 53.16 -0.12 -10.42
C ALA A 355 54.02 0.66 -11.45
N GLN A 356 53.59 0.72 -12.71
CA GLN A 356 54.23 1.41 -13.81
C GLN A 356 53.61 2.79 -14.09
N GLY A 357 52.58 3.19 -13.34
CA GLY A 357 51.91 4.48 -13.48
C GLY A 357 50.84 4.53 -14.57
N ASN A 358 50.46 3.41 -15.18
CA ASN A 358 49.40 3.34 -16.16
C ASN A 358 48.03 3.26 -15.48
N SER A 359 47.01 3.91 -16.05
CA SER A 359 45.63 3.74 -15.59
C SER A 359 45.18 2.31 -15.83
N LEU A 360 44.64 1.68 -14.80
CA LEU A 360 44.04 0.36 -14.93
C LEU A 360 42.73 0.44 -15.75
N PRO A 361 42.34 -0.64 -16.44
CA PRO A 361 41.07 -0.71 -17.14
C PRO A 361 39.88 -0.66 -16.16
N ASN A 362 38.74 -0.12 -16.60
CA ASN A 362 37.57 0.14 -15.73
C ASN A 362 37.06 -1.08 -14.94
N TYR A 363 37.18 -2.29 -15.48
CA TYR A 363 36.78 -3.51 -14.76
C TYR A 363 37.65 -3.79 -13.53
N LYS A 364 38.87 -3.23 -13.46
CA LYS A 364 39.79 -3.32 -12.32
C LYS A 364 39.72 -2.14 -11.36
N LEU A 365 38.94 -1.12 -11.68
CA LEU A 365 38.79 0.08 -10.86
C LEU A 365 37.51 -0.03 -10.02
N ASP A 366 37.58 0.32 -8.73
CA ASP A 366 36.39 0.48 -7.89
C ASP A 366 35.56 1.68 -8.40
N ASN A 367 34.25 1.60 -8.27
CA ASN A 367 33.32 2.63 -8.73
C ASN A 367 32.42 3.07 -7.57
N TYR A 368 32.49 4.35 -7.20
CA TYR A 368 31.80 4.81 -5.99
C TYR A 368 30.28 4.84 -6.15
N PHE A 369 29.74 5.02 -7.37
CA PHE A 369 28.30 4.92 -7.60
C PHE A 369 27.84 3.49 -7.38
N LEU A 370 28.50 2.52 -8.02
CA LEU A 370 28.13 1.10 -7.89
C LEU A 370 28.23 0.64 -6.43
N LYS A 371 29.28 1.05 -5.71
CA LYS A 371 29.46 0.78 -4.27
C LYS A 371 28.35 1.37 -3.40
N ASN A 372 27.96 2.62 -3.66
CA ASN A 372 26.87 3.28 -2.93
C ASN A 372 25.51 2.59 -3.20
N HIS A 373 25.24 2.24 -4.47
CA HIS A 373 24.04 1.49 -4.84
C HIS A 373 24.01 0.11 -4.18
N ARG A 374 25.14 -0.60 -4.09
CA ARG A 374 25.25 -1.88 -3.39
C ARG A 374 24.87 -1.78 -1.91
N THR A 375 25.40 -0.78 -1.19
CA THR A 375 25.10 -0.62 0.25
C THR A 375 23.61 -0.36 0.49
N GLN A 376 22.94 0.31 -0.45
CA GLN A 376 21.48 0.46 -0.42
C GLN A 376 20.78 -0.86 -0.76
N PHE A 377 21.37 -1.70 -1.62
CA PHE A 377 20.77 -2.94 -2.12
C PHE A 377 20.90 -4.15 -1.19
N ASP A 378 21.96 -4.27 -0.40
CA ASP A 378 22.05 -5.33 0.63
C ASP A 378 20.92 -5.20 1.69
N LEU A 379 20.35 -3.99 1.83
CA LEU A 379 19.16 -3.75 2.65
C LEU A 379 17.86 -4.25 1.98
N ILE A 380 17.92 -4.54 0.67
CA ILE A 380 16.80 -4.76 -0.26
C ILE A 380 16.72 -6.18 -0.80
N GLU A 381 17.78 -6.99 -0.75
CA GLU A 381 17.73 -8.42 -1.12
C GLU A 381 16.62 -9.20 -0.39
N LYS A 382 16.03 -8.64 0.67
CA LYS A 382 14.81 -9.12 1.34
C LYS A 382 13.54 -8.97 0.50
N HIS A 383 13.56 -8.23 -0.60
CA HIS A 383 12.43 -7.96 -1.46
C HIS A 383 12.56 -8.74 -2.76
N SER A 384 11.57 -9.60 -3.02
CA SER A 384 11.62 -10.55 -4.12
C SER A 384 11.30 -9.96 -5.50
N GLN A 385 10.93 -8.67 -5.61
CA GLN A 385 10.37 -8.12 -6.86
C GLN A 385 10.71 -6.63 -7.09
N LEU A 386 11.33 -6.35 -8.23
CA LEU A 386 11.59 -5.02 -8.78
C LEU A 386 10.61 -4.70 -9.93
N PRO A 387 10.29 -3.40 -10.17
CA PRO A 387 10.65 -2.27 -9.32
C PRO A 387 9.83 -2.23 -8.01
N PHE A 388 10.23 -1.39 -7.06
CA PHE A 388 9.36 -1.03 -5.94
C PHE A 388 9.67 0.38 -5.43
N VAL A 389 8.75 0.92 -4.63
CA VAL A 389 8.83 2.29 -4.11
C VAL A 389 8.77 2.26 -2.60
N VAL A 390 9.58 3.08 -1.94
CA VAL A 390 9.48 3.35 -0.51
C VAL A 390 9.12 4.81 -0.30
N LEU A 391 7.86 5.05 0.06
CA LEU A 391 7.34 6.36 0.39
C LEU A 391 7.33 6.50 1.91
N ASN A 392 8.07 7.43 2.49
CA ASN A 392 8.05 7.67 3.95
C ASN A 392 8.35 6.40 4.78
N ASN A 393 9.37 5.63 4.38
CA ASN A 393 9.71 4.31 4.95
C ASN A 393 8.64 3.22 4.77
N LYS A 394 7.61 3.46 3.95
CA LYS A 394 6.60 2.47 3.60
C LYS A 394 6.87 1.89 2.22
N GLU A 395 7.13 0.60 2.18
CA GLU A 395 7.29 -0.15 0.95
C GLU A 395 5.97 -0.34 0.20
N ILE A 396 6.05 -0.18 -1.11
CA ILE A 396 4.97 -0.34 -2.06
C ILE A 396 5.52 -1.20 -3.21
N PRO A 397 5.35 -2.53 -3.16
CA PRO A 397 5.81 -3.42 -4.22
C PRO A 397 5.03 -3.18 -5.52
N PHE A 398 5.72 -3.21 -6.66
CA PHE A 398 5.12 -3.02 -7.99
C PHE A 398 5.01 -4.37 -8.71
N LYS A 399 3.79 -4.86 -8.99
CA LYS A 399 3.61 -6.17 -9.66
C LYS A 399 2.78 -6.13 -10.95
N SER A 400 2.49 -4.95 -11.53
CA SER A 400 1.81 -4.75 -12.84
C SER A 400 1.19 -3.34 -12.94
N GLN A 401 0.56 -3.02 -14.09
CA GLN A 401 -0.30 -1.84 -14.28
C GLN A 401 -1.35 -1.66 -13.18
N LYS A 402 -1.86 -2.73 -12.54
CA LYS A 402 -2.80 -2.60 -11.42
C LYS A 402 -2.17 -1.86 -10.22
N TYR A 403 -0.86 -1.99 -10.04
CA TYR A 403 -0.09 -1.37 -8.96
C TYR A 403 0.41 0.04 -9.31
N TYR A 404 0.37 0.44 -10.59
CA TYR A 404 0.61 1.83 -11.02
C TYR A 404 -0.37 2.79 -10.34
N ASN A 405 -1.65 2.44 -10.42
CA ASN A 405 -2.71 3.20 -9.76
C ASN A 405 -2.54 3.20 -8.25
N ASP A 406 -2.01 2.13 -7.66
CA ASP A 406 -1.76 2.04 -6.22
C ASP A 406 -0.58 2.89 -5.75
N VAL A 407 0.47 3.05 -6.56
CA VAL A 407 1.58 3.97 -6.27
C VAL A 407 1.07 5.40 -6.33
N ILE A 408 0.45 5.81 -7.45
CA ILE A 408 -0.02 7.19 -7.60
C ILE A 408 -1.09 7.53 -6.58
N LYS A 409 -2.04 6.63 -6.35
CA LYS A 409 -3.03 6.81 -5.28
C LYS A 409 -2.37 7.03 -3.93
N GLN A 410 -1.29 6.32 -3.61
CA GLN A 410 -0.57 6.54 -2.36
C GLN A 410 0.17 7.87 -2.33
N LEU A 411 0.72 8.34 -3.45
CA LEU A 411 1.30 9.68 -3.54
C LEU A 411 0.22 10.74 -3.33
N CYS A 412 -0.94 10.62 -4.00
CA CYS A 412 -2.11 11.48 -3.82
C CYS A 412 -2.61 11.50 -2.37
N GLU A 413 -2.74 10.33 -1.75
CA GLU A 413 -3.16 10.18 -0.35
C GLU A 413 -2.14 10.80 0.61
N ALA A 414 -0.84 10.65 0.32
CA ALA A 414 0.22 11.20 1.17
C ALA A 414 0.32 12.73 1.08
N ASP A 415 0.06 13.30 -0.10
CA ASP A 415 0.02 14.75 -0.30
C ASP A 415 -1.33 15.40 0.09
N ASN A 416 -2.33 14.59 0.45
CA ASN A 416 -3.73 15.02 0.54
C ASN A 416 -4.21 15.76 -0.73
N ASP A 417 -3.67 15.41 -1.89
CA ASP A 417 -4.01 16.04 -3.15
C ASP A 417 -5.20 15.34 -3.81
N THR A 418 -6.35 15.98 -3.70
CA THR A 418 -7.58 15.57 -4.40
C THR A 418 -7.87 16.46 -5.61
N THR A 419 -6.96 17.36 -5.98
CA THR A 419 -7.22 18.41 -6.98
C THR A 419 -6.51 18.19 -8.30
N SER A 420 -5.37 17.49 -8.31
CA SER A 420 -4.70 17.19 -9.57
C SER A 420 -5.51 16.30 -10.48
N ASP A 421 -5.38 16.50 -11.79
CA ASP A 421 -6.05 15.68 -12.80
C ASP A 421 -5.65 14.20 -12.68
N ILE A 422 -4.38 13.94 -12.36
CA ILE A 422 -3.86 12.58 -12.14
C ILE A 422 -4.58 11.92 -10.94
N CYS A 423 -4.66 12.60 -9.78
CA CYS A 423 -5.35 12.06 -8.61
C CYS A 423 -6.87 12.00 -8.82
N ASN A 424 -7.47 13.02 -9.43
CA ASN A 424 -8.89 13.08 -9.73
C ASN A 424 -9.35 11.93 -10.65
N ASN A 425 -8.60 11.62 -11.70
CA ASN A 425 -8.92 10.52 -12.61
C ASN A 425 -8.94 9.16 -11.86
N LEU A 426 -8.07 8.98 -10.87
CA LEU A 426 -8.06 7.78 -10.01
C LEU A 426 -9.25 7.72 -9.05
N TYR A 427 -9.70 8.85 -8.50
CA TYR A 427 -10.88 8.89 -7.63
C TYR A 427 -12.21 8.79 -8.40
N GLN A 428 -12.29 9.35 -9.62
CA GLN A 428 -13.50 9.34 -10.43
C GLN A 428 -13.84 7.95 -10.99
N THR A 429 -12.84 7.14 -11.34
CA THR A 429 -13.07 5.74 -11.75
C THR A 429 -13.75 4.89 -10.67
N LYS A 430 -13.54 5.22 -9.38
CA LYS A 430 -14.23 4.56 -8.26
C LYS A 430 -15.67 5.04 -8.09
N LYS A 431 -15.93 6.33 -8.37
CA LYS A 431 -17.26 6.93 -8.27
C LYS A 431 -18.22 6.44 -9.36
N ASN A 432 -17.69 6.09 -10.53
CA ASN A 432 -18.47 5.57 -11.66
C ASN A 432 -18.74 4.06 -11.60
N ASN A 433 -18.05 3.31 -10.73
CA ASN A 433 -18.28 1.87 -10.51
C ASN A 433 -19.26 1.57 -9.37
N GLY A 434 -19.49 2.53 -8.47
CA GLY A 434 -20.79 2.57 -7.82
C GLY A 434 -21.79 2.84 -8.95
N LYS A 435 -22.79 1.98 -9.14
CA LYS A 435 -23.91 2.24 -10.05
C LYS A 435 -24.53 3.57 -9.63
N GLY A 436 -23.99 4.68 -10.14
CA GLY A 436 -24.59 5.99 -9.99
C GLY A 436 -25.99 5.80 -10.49
N LEU A 437 -26.97 6.10 -9.64
CA LEU A 437 -28.36 6.04 -10.06
C LEU A 437 -28.44 6.81 -11.37
N ASN A 438 -28.80 6.11 -12.43
CA ASN A 438 -28.90 6.70 -13.75
C ASN A 438 -29.79 7.95 -13.61
N THR A 439 -29.51 9.05 -14.30
CA THR A 439 -30.22 10.33 -14.06
C THR A 439 -31.75 10.16 -14.07
N GLY A 440 -32.27 9.20 -14.85
CA GLY A 440 -33.68 8.80 -14.83
C GLY A 440 -34.17 8.16 -13.52
N GLN A 441 -33.35 7.37 -12.81
CA GLN A 441 -33.70 6.82 -11.49
C GLN A 441 -33.75 7.91 -10.40
N VAL A 442 -32.86 8.91 -10.45
CA VAL A 442 -32.93 10.06 -9.54
C VAL A 442 -34.23 10.85 -9.76
N ILE A 443 -34.60 11.09 -11.01
CA ILE A 443 -35.86 11.75 -11.37
C ILE A 443 -37.06 10.95 -10.87
N LEU A 444 -37.07 9.63 -11.03
CA LEU A 444 -38.13 8.75 -10.53
C LEU A 444 -38.27 8.80 -8.99
N ILE A 445 -37.16 8.85 -8.25
CA ILE A 445 -37.20 8.97 -6.79
C ILE A 445 -37.77 10.33 -6.38
N VAL A 446 -37.38 11.41 -7.03
CA VAL A 446 -37.90 12.75 -6.74
C VAL A 446 -39.40 12.81 -7.01
N ILE A 447 -39.86 12.33 -8.17
CA ILE A 447 -41.28 12.27 -8.53
C ILE A 447 -42.06 11.38 -7.54
N GLY A 448 -41.51 10.21 -7.19
CA GLY A 448 -42.11 9.32 -6.20
C GLY A 448 -42.25 9.96 -4.82
N SER A 449 -41.25 10.73 -4.38
CA SER A 449 -41.29 11.46 -3.11
C SER A 449 -42.35 12.58 -3.12
N LEU A 450 -42.46 13.32 -4.22
CA LEU A 450 -43.47 14.37 -4.38
C LEU A 450 -44.88 13.78 -4.38
N PHE A 451 -45.09 12.68 -5.11
CA PHE A 451 -46.37 12.00 -5.17
C PHE A 451 -46.76 11.43 -3.80
N GLY A 452 -45.83 10.77 -3.10
CA GLY A 452 -46.05 10.27 -1.74
C GLY A 452 -46.40 11.37 -0.74
N SER A 453 -45.73 12.53 -0.83
CA SER A 453 -46.04 13.70 0.01
C SER A 453 -47.44 14.23 -0.25
N LEU A 454 -47.86 14.25 -1.52
CA LEU A 454 -49.19 14.72 -1.93
C LEU A 454 -50.30 13.79 -1.43
N VAL A 455 -50.10 12.47 -1.51
CA VAL A 455 -51.01 11.47 -0.94
C VAL A 455 -51.11 11.62 0.57
N LEU A 456 -49.99 11.82 1.28
CA LEU A 456 -49.97 12.08 2.71
C LEU A 456 -50.75 13.34 3.08
N CYS A 457 -50.57 14.45 2.35
CA CYS A 457 -51.32 15.68 2.55
C CYS A 457 -52.84 15.47 2.34
N CYS A 458 -53.25 14.70 1.33
CA CYS A 458 -54.65 14.36 1.10
C CYS A 458 -55.25 13.54 2.25
N ILE A 459 -54.52 12.54 2.77
CA ILE A 459 -54.94 11.74 3.92
C ILE A 459 -55.08 12.65 5.15
N PHE A 460 -54.09 13.51 5.41
CA PHE A 460 -54.16 14.48 6.51
C PHE A 460 -55.34 15.43 6.39
N ALA A 461 -55.60 15.97 5.19
CA ALA A 461 -56.74 16.84 4.95
C ALA A 461 -58.09 16.13 5.19
N GLN A 462 -58.21 14.87 4.76
CA GLN A 462 -59.40 14.07 5.00
C GLN A 462 -59.62 13.80 6.49
N VAL A 463 -58.57 13.35 7.20
CA VAL A 463 -58.61 13.12 8.65
C VAL A 463 -58.95 14.41 9.39
N TYR A 464 -58.33 15.52 9.01
CA TYR A 464 -58.57 16.84 9.60
C TYR A 464 -60.01 17.32 9.37
N SER A 465 -60.56 17.17 8.15
CA SER A 465 -61.96 17.52 7.87
C SER A 465 -62.93 16.67 8.70
N LYS A 466 -62.62 15.38 8.90
CA LYS A 466 -63.45 14.46 9.68
C LYS A 466 -63.39 14.79 11.16
N TYR A 467 -62.22 15.20 11.65
CA TYR A 467 -62.02 15.70 13.00
C TYR A 467 -62.80 17.00 13.25
N GLN A 468 -62.68 17.98 12.34
CA GLN A 468 -63.42 19.24 12.40
C GLN A 468 -64.94 19.00 12.41
N LYS A 469 -65.47 18.15 11.53
CA LYS A 469 -66.91 17.82 11.52
C LYS A 469 -67.39 17.24 12.86
N ARG A 470 -66.61 16.34 13.48
CA ARG A 470 -66.95 15.78 14.80
C ARG A 470 -66.91 16.83 15.91
N ARG A 471 -65.95 17.75 15.84
CA ARG A 471 -65.85 18.85 16.80
C ARG A 471 -67.03 19.80 16.68
N TYR A 472 -67.37 20.23 15.46
CA TYR A 472 -68.52 21.08 15.22
C TYR A 472 -69.84 20.41 15.61
N SER A 473 -70.04 19.11 15.35
CA SER A 473 -71.24 18.41 15.79
C SER A 473 -71.36 18.34 17.31
N ALA A 474 -70.25 18.10 18.03
CA ALA A 474 -70.24 18.10 19.48
C ALA A 474 -70.47 19.49 20.09
N GLU A 475 -69.95 20.55 19.46
CA GLU A 475 -70.25 21.93 19.87
C GLU A 475 -71.71 22.30 19.57
N LEU A 476 -72.29 21.84 18.45
CA LEU A 476 -73.71 22.06 18.12
C LEU A 476 -74.65 21.40 19.14
N GLU A 477 -74.40 20.14 19.51
CA GLU A 477 -75.17 19.42 20.55
C GLU A 477 -75.09 20.15 21.91
N ARG A 478 -73.92 20.72 22.22
CA ARG A 478 -73.74 21.51 23.45
C ARG A 478 -74.52 22.83 23.41
N VAL A 479 -74.60 23.48 22.25
CA VAL A 479 -75.43 24.68 22.07
C VAL A 479 -76.91 24.34 22.18
N ASP A 480 -77.37 23.27 21.53
CA ASP A 480 -78.78 22.83 21.59
C ASP A 480 -79.23 22.51 23.02
N SER A 481 -78.40 21.80 23.78
CA SER A 481 -78.69 21.51 25.20
C SER A 481 -78.73 22.77 26.08
N LEU A 482 -77.87 23.77 25.82
CA LEU A 482 -77.93 25.05 26.53
C LEU A 482 -79.18 25.86 26.15
N VAL A 483 -79.59 25.83 24.88
CA VAL A 483 -80.82 26.49 24.42
C VAL A 483 -82.05 25.84 25.03
N GLN A 484 -82.13 24.50 25.07
CA GLN A 484 -83.22 23.79 25.73
C GLN A 484 -83.30 24.11 27.23
N ALA A 485 -82.16 24.06 27.94
CA ALA A 485 -82.11 24.42 29.35
C ALA A 485 -82.58 25.87 29.60
N TYR A 486 -82.25 26.81 28.71
CA TYR A 486 -82.71 28.20 28.80
C TYR A 486 -84.22 28.35 28.58
N ILE A 487 -84.79 27.58 27.64
CA ILE A 487 -86.24 27.56 27.38
C ILE A 487 -86.98 27.02 28.61
N GLU A 488 -86.55 25.89 29.18
CA GLU A 488 -87.16 25.30 30.39
C GLU A 488 -87.15 26.29 31.56
N LEU A 489 -86.01 26.96 31.80
CA LEU A 489 -85.85 27.93 32.90
C LEU A 489 -86.78 29.14 32.79
N ASN A 490 -87.09 29.59 31.56
CA ASN A 490 -88.04 30.68 31.34
C ASN A 490 -89.50 30.22 31.41
N THR A 491 -89.79 28.98 31.00
CA THR A 491 -91.13 28.39 31.10
C THR A 491 -91.53 28.21 32.58
N ASP A 492 -90.58 27.79 33.42
CA ASP A 492 -90.78 27.68 34.87
C ASP A 492 -91.01 29.05 35.54
N LYS A 493 -90.31 30.10 35.07
CA LYS A 493 -90.52 31.46 35.56
C LYS A 493 -91.90 32.01 35.23
N GLU A 494 -92.39 31.79 34.01
CA GLU A 494 -93.74 32.22 33.62
C GLU A 494 -94.84 31.52 34.45
N ASN A 495 -94.65 30.22 34.76
CA ASN A 495 -95.58 29.46 35.59
C ASN A 495 -95.60 29.94 37.06
N GLN A 496 -94.46 30.38 37.61
CA GLN A 496 -94.40 30.92 38.99
C GLN A 496 -95.06 32.30 39.12
N THR A 497 -95.09 33.12 38.07
CA THR A 497 -95.77 34.43 38.08
C THR A 497 -97.30 34.35 37.96
N ASN A 498 -97.84 33.18 37.61
CA ASN A 498 -99.29 32.96 37.45
C ASN A 498 -99.94 32.20 38.64
N THR A 499 -99.21 32.06 39.75
CA THR A 499 -99.69 31.63 41.07
C THR A 499 -99.48 32.75 42.08
#